data_AF-A0A2P5DQR6-F1
#
_entry.id   AF-A0A2P5DQR6-F1
#
_cell.length_a   1.000
_cell.length_b   1.000
_cell.length_c   1.000
_cell.angle_alpha   90.00
_cell.angle_beta   90.00
_cell.angle_gamma   90.00
#
_symmetry.space_group_name_H-M   'P 1'
#
loop_
_entity.id
_entity.type
_entity.pdbx_description
1 polymer ?
#
loop_
_entity_poly.entity_id
_entity_poly.type
_entity_poly.pdbx_seq_one_letter_code
_entity_poly.pdbx_strand_id
1 'polypeptide(L)'
;QLISLGRGFFHILLSSEADKAKVWGLGSLNLKPGVLRLQPWFPNFNPHTQSSTNAQVWVRFHELPWVYWDRQILSDLARGVGVPIRFDAMTLNGKFGHYARMLIDIDLS
;
A
#
# COMPACT_ATOMS: atom_id res chain seq x y z
N GLN A 1 -17.78 -11.67 -4.21
CA GLN A 1 -17.85 -12.52 -3.00
C GLN A 1 -16.46 -12.63 -2.38
N LEU A 2 -16.36 -12.68 -1.04
CA LEU A 2 -15.09 -12.89 -0.32
C LEU A 2 -15.13 -14.26 0.37
N ILE A 3 -14.13 -15.11 0.12
CA ILE A 3 -14.05 -16.47 0.69
C ILE A 3 -12.76 -16.57 1.50
N SER A 4 -12.84 -16.91 2.79
CA SER A 4 -11.65 -17.11 3.63
C SER A 4 -10.91 -18.39 3.23
N LEU A 5 -9.59 -18.30 3.08
CA LEU A 5 -8.69 -19.43 2.82
C LEU A 5 -7.88 -19.82 4.08
N GLY A 6 -8.09 -19.12 5.19
CA GLY A 6 -7.31 -19.29 6.42
C GLY A 6 -6.00 -18.48 6.43
N ARG A 7 -5.40 -18.33 7.62
CA ARG A 7 -4.15 -17.58 7.86
C ARG A 7 -4.13 -16.15 7.31
N GLY A 8 -5.29 -15.47 7.28
CA GLY A 8 -5.40 -14.10 6.79
C GLY A 8 -5.48 -13.96 5.27
N PHE A 9 -5.57 -15.08 4.53
CA PHE A 9 -5.77 -15.06 3.08
C PHE A 9 -7.25 -15.18 2.71
N PHE A 10 -7.63 -14.49 1.64
CA PHE A 10 -8.98 -14.47 1.12
C PHE A 10 -8.98 -14.57 -0.40
N HIS A 11 -9.94 -15.29 -0.93
CA HIS A 11 -10.25 -15.28 -2.34
C HIS A 11 -11.34 -14.23 -2.61
N ILE A 12 -11.09 -13.33 -3.55
CA ILE A 12 -12.04 -12.29 -3.96
C ILE A 12 -12.57 -12.67 -5.34
N LEU A 13 -13.84 -13.06 -5.38
CA LEU A 13 -14.57 -13.26 -6.63
C LEU A 13 -15.20 -11.94 -7.05
N LEU A 14 -14.77 -11.42 -8.20
CA LEU A 14 -15.28 -10.21 -8.83
C LEU A 14 -16.13 -10.58 -10.04
N SER A 15 -17.21 -9.84 -10.25
CA SER A 15 -18.21 -10.16 -11.28
C SER A 15 -17.89 -9.54 -12.65
N SER A 16 -16.93 -8.62 -12.72
CA SER A 16 -16.55 -7.94 -13.95
C SER A 16 -15.05 -7.58 -13.98
N GLU A 17 -14.51 -7.45 -15.19
CA GLU A 17 -13.13 -6.98 -15.37
C GLU A 17 -12.98 -5.51 -14.96
N ALA A 18 -14.04 -4.71 -15.07
CA ALA A 18 -14.05 -3.32 -14.62
C ALA A 18 -13.88 -3.22 -13.09
N ASP A 19 -14.58 -4.07 -12.33
CA ASP A 19 -14.42 -4.14 -10.87
C ASP A 19 -13.02 -4.61 -10.50
N LYS A 20 -12.47 -5.57 -11.24
CA LYS A 20 -11.10 -6.03 -11.07
C LYS A 20 -10.09 -4.91 -11.31
N ALA A 21 -10.20 -4.16 -12.39
CA ALA A 21 -9.33 -3.01 -12.66
C ALA A 21 -9.41 -1.96 -11.55
N LYS A 22 -10.62 -1.67 -11.05
CA LYS A 22 -10.82 -0.73 -9.94
C LYS A 22 -10.20 -1.22 -8.64
N VAL A 23 -10.42 -2.47 -8.28
CA VAL A 23 -9.85 -3.09 -7.07
C VAL A 23 -8.33 -3.14 -7.16
N TRP A 24 -7.79 -3.53 -8.33
CA TRP A 24 -6.35 -3.59 -8.57
C TRP A 24 -5.69 -2.22 -8.47
N GLY A 25 -6.35 -1.17 -8.97
CA GLY A 25 -5.87 0.21 -8.89
C GLY A 25 -5.78 0.77 -7.47
N LEU A 26 -6.42 0.15 -6.48
CA LEU A 26 -6.31 0.56 -5.08
C LEU A 26 -4.99 0.13 -4.42
N GLY A 27 -4.29 -0.88 -4.97
CA GLY A 27 -3.08 -1.44 -4.37
C GLY A 27 -3.32 -2.08 -2.99
N SER A 28 -2.35 -1.93 -2.09
CA SER A 28 -2.47 -2.31 -0.68
C SER A 28 -3.46 -1.43 0.07
N LEU A 29 -4.42 -2.03 0.76
CA LEU A 29 -5.46 -1.35 1.53
C LEU A 29 -5.16 -1.38 3.02
N ASN A 30 -5.25 -0.24 3.69
CA ASN A 30 -5.07 -0.14 5.14
C ASN A 30 -6.31 -0.65 5.89
N LEU A 31 -6.20 -1.80 6.55
CA LEU A 31 -7.26 -2.43 7.34
C LEU A 31 -6.93 -2.33 8.83
N LYS A 32 -7.24 -1.25 9.54
CA LYS A 32 -6.87 -1.10 10.97
C LYS A 32 -7.25 -2.36 11.79
N PRO A 33 -6.28 -3.12 12.36
CA PRO A 33 -4.86 -2.78 12.55
C PRO A 33 -3.84 -3.22 11.47
N GLY A 34 -4.18 -4.09 10.52
CA GLY A 34 -3.28 -4.59 9.45
C GLY A 34 -3.43 -3.92 8.07
N VAL A 35 -2.93 -4.61 7.04
CA VAL A 35 -3.03 -4.22 5.63
C VAL A 35 -3.51 -5.42 4.82
N LEU A 36 -4.41 -5.17 3.87
CA LEU A 36 -4.78 -6.13 2.85
C LEU A 36 -3.95 -5.88 1.61
N ARG A 37 -3.25 -6.92 1.15
CA ARG A 37 -2.51 -6.89 -0.10
C ARG A 37 -3.23 -7.74 -1.12
N LEU A 38 -3.32 -7.23 -2.34
CA LEU A 38 -3.87 -7.94 -3.47
C LEU A 38 -2.74 -8.68 -4.18
N GLN A 39 -3.00 -9.93 -4.57
CA GLN A 39 -2.09 -10.75 -5.36
C GLN A 39 -2.87 -11.41 -6.51
N PRO A 40 -2.24 -11.62 -7.68
CA PRO A 40 -2.89 -12.33 -8.77
C PRO A 40 -3.31 -13.72 -8.30
N TRP A 41 -4.45 -14.20 -8.78
CA TRP A 41 -4.84 -15.57 -8.52
C TRP A 41 -3.87 -16.53 -9.23
N PHE A 42 -3.54 -17.65 -8.56
CA PHE A 42 -2.79 -18.75 -9.15
C PHE A 42 -3.29 -20.10 -8.62
N PRO A 43 -3.21 -21.18 -9.42
CA PRO A 43 -3.69 -22.49 -9.03
C PRO A 43 -2.85 -23.09 -7.88
N ASN A 44 -3.44 -23.99 -7.09
CA ASN A 44 -2.80 -24.69 -5.98
C ASN A 44 -2.26 -23.77 -4.87
N PHE A 45 -2.91 -22.63 -4.64
CA PHE A 45 -2.60 -21.73 -3.53
C PHE A 45 -2.61 -22.48 -2.19
N ASN A 46 -1.50 -22.41 -1.44
CA ASN A 46 -1.39 -22.96 -0.09
C ASN A 46 -1.01 -21.86 0.90
N PRO A 47 -1.91 -21.47 1.84
CA PRO A 47 -1.62 -20.46 2.87
C PRO A 47 -0.40 -20.77 3.76
N HIS A 48 0.00 -22.05 3.87
CA HIS A 48 1.09 -22.48 4.74
C HIS A 48 2.48 -22.26 4.14
N THR A 49 2.57 -22.16 2.81
CA THR A 49 3.84 -21.95 2.11
C THR A 49 4.04 -20.49 1.70
N GLN A 50 3.05 -19.63 1.96
CA GLN A 50 3.17 -18.22 1.67
C GLN A 50 4.06 -17.54 2.71
N SER A 51 5.09 -16.84 2.22
CA SER A 51 5.88 -15.88 2.99
C SER A 51 5.73 -14.52 2.34
N SER A 52 5.63 -13.46 3.14
CA SER A 52 5.59 -12.09 2.63
C SER A 52 6.96 -11.47 2.76
N THR A 53 7.50 -11.01 1.64
CA THR A 53 8.73 -10.19 1.54
C THR A 53 8.45 -8.71 1.76
N ASN A 54 7.18 -8.33 1.90
CA ASN A 54 6.80 -6.92 1.99
C ASN A 54 6.92 -6.36 3.41
N ALA A 55 7.45 -5.16 3.53
CA ALA A 55 7.58 -4.42 4.78
C ALA A 55 6.94 -3.04 4.68
N GLN A 56 6.31 -2.60 5.78
CA GLN A 56 5.86 -1.23 5.92
C GLN A 56 6.99 -0.38 6.51
N VAL A 57 7.47 0.59 5.74
CA VAL A 57 8.58 1.45 6.16
C VAL A 57 8.20 2.91 6.07
N TRP A 58 8.73 3.69 7.01
CA TRP A 58 8.61 5.15 6.98
C TRP A 58 9.70 5.73 6.09
N VAL A 59 9.31 6.23 4.92
CA VAL A 59 10.21 6.87 3.97
C VAL A 59 10.20 8.39 4.20
N ARG A 60 11.39 8.99 4.19
CA ARG A 60 11.59 10.44 4.30
C ARG A 60 12.03 10.98 2.94
N PHE A 61 11.29 11.96 2.43
CA PHE A 61 11.63 12.72 1.24
C PHE A 61 12.33 14.00 1.71
N HIS A 62 13.66 13.95 1.68
CA HIS A 62 14.52 15.09 2.00
C HIS A 62 14.59 16.07 0.82
N GLU A 63 14.93 17.33 1.12
CA GLU A 63 15.20 18.37 0.13
C GLU A 63 14.04 18.68 -0.83
N LEU A 64 12.84 18.20 -0.52
CA LEU A 64 11.64 18.49 -1.29
C LEU A 64 11.10 19.88 -0.92
N PRO A 65 11.08 20.87 -1.83
CA PRO A 65 10.53 22.18 -1.54
C PRO A 65 9.07 22.10 -1.05
N TRP A 66 8.71 22.97 -0.10
CA TRP A 66 7.38 22.99 0.54
C TRP A 66 6.21 23.02 -0.46
N VAL A 67 6.39 23.69 -1.61
CA VAL A 67 5.38 23.76 -2.68
C VAL A 67 4.98 22.38 -3.23
N TYR A 68 5.83 21.37 -3.08
CA TYR A 68 5.57 20.00 -3.53
C TYR A 68 5.02 19.09 -2.42
N TRP A 69 4.75 19.61 -1.21
CA TRP A 69 4.17 18.85 -0.10
C TRP A 69 2.64 18.69 -0.25
N ASP A 70 2.19 18.56 -1.50
CA ASP A 70 0.82 18.21 -1.83
C ASP A 70 0.61 16.69 -1.68
N ARG A 71 -0.61 16.30 -1.33
CA ARG A 71 -0.95 14.89 -1.12
C ARG A 71 -0.80 14.06 -2.39
N GLN A 72 -1.19 14.59 -3.54
CA GLN A 72 -1.07 13.88 -4.81
C GLN A 72 0.41 13.74 -5.18
N ILE A 73 1.18 14.84 -5.13
CA ILE A 73 2.61 14.83 -5.47
C ILE A 73 3.39 13.84 -4.59
N LEU A 74 3.21 13.89 -3.28
CA LEU A 74 3.87 12.97 -2.36
C LEU A 74 3.44 11.51 -2.57
N SER A 75 2.18 11.26 -2.93
CA SER A 75 1.70 9.91 -3.27
C SER A 75 2.34 9.42 -4.56
N ASP A 76 2.49 10.28 -5.56
CA ASP A 76 3.13 9.95 -6.84
C ASP A 76 4.62 9.64 -6.66
N LEU A 77 5.33 10.42 -5.83
CA LEU A 77 6.72 10.11 -5.44
C LEU A 77 6.80 8.77 -4.70
N ALA A 78 5.90 8.53 -3.74
CA ALA A 78 5.87 7.31 -2.96
C ALA A 78 5.55 6.07 -3.82
N ARG A 79 4.74 6.19 -4.89
CA ARG A 79 4.48 5.13 -5.86
C ARG A 79 5.74 4.63 -6.57
N GLY A 80 6.76 5.48 -6.72
CA GLY A 80 8.06 5.09 -7.24
C GLY A 80 8.87 4.19 -6.29
N VAL A 81 8.53 4.18 -5.01
CA VAL A 81 9.19 3.40 -3.96
C VAL A 81 8.40 2.14 -3.59
N GLY A 82 7.06 2.23 -3.58
CA GLY A 82 6.17 1.13 -3.21
C GLY A 82 4.71 1.61 -3.16
N VAL A 83 3.85 0.94 -2.40
CA VAL A 83 2.45 1.36 -2.26
C VAL A 83 2.31 2.38 -1.13
N PRO A 84 1.85 3.63 -1.41
CA PRO A 84 1.56 4.62 -0.37
C PRO A 84 0.47 4.13 0.59
N ILE A 85 0.72 4.11 1.89
CA ILE A 85 -0.25 3.65 2.90
C ILE A 85 -0.82 4.80 3.74
N ARG A 86 0.05 5.69 4.23
CA ARG A 86 -0.36 6.74 5.17
C ARG A 86 0.64 7.89 5.20
N PHE A 87 0.14 9.13 5.21
CA PHE A 87 0.96 10.30 5.50
C PHE A 87 1.32 10.42 6.98
N ASP A 88 2.51 10.92 7.27
CA ASP A 88 2.84 11.35 8.62
C ASP A 88 2.01 12.58 9.02
N ALA A 89 1.58 12.64 10.29
CA ALA A 89 0.76 13.74 10.78
C ALA A 89 1.50 15.09 10.74
N MET A 90 2.82 15.12 10.94
CA MET A 90 3.59 16.37 10.89
C MET A 90 3.77 16.85 9.45
N THR A 91 3.92 15.93 8.51
CA THR A 91 3.92 16.25 7.06
C THR A 91 2.58 16.82 6.62
N LEU A 92 1.45 16.23 7.03
CA LEU A 92 0.13 16.77 6.70
C LEU A 92 -0.14 18.16 7.30
N ASN A 93 0.29 18.36 8.56
CA ASN A 93 0.05 19.62 9.26
C ASN A 93 1.09 20.70 8.94
N GLY A 94 2.14 20.38 8.18
CA GLY A 94 3.22 21.30 7.87
C GLY A 94 4.03 21.83 9.04
N LYS A 95 3.99 21.13 10.17
CA LYS A 95 4.63 21.58 11.41
C LYS A 95 6.12 21.27 11.47
N PHE A 96 6.63 20.47 10.54
CA PHE A 96 8.02 20.03 10.51
C PHE A 96 8.53 20.09 9.07
N GLY A 97 9.41 21.06 8.77
CA GLY A 97 9.81 21.42 7.40
C GLY A 97 11.08 20.77 6.85
N HIS A 98 11.72 19.85 7.57
CA HIS A 98 13.00 19.25 7.12
C HIS A 98 12.82 18.13 6.09
N TYR A 99 11.68 17.42 6.14
CA TYR A 99 11.35 16.34 5.22
C TYR A 99 9.85 16.08 5.21
N ALA A 100 9.33 15.64 4.08
CA ALA A 100 8.03 14.97 4.03
C ALA A 100 8.23 13.50 4.41
N ARG A 101 7.28 12.89 5.14
CA ARG A 101 7.36 11.50 5.57
C ARG A 101 6.06 10.76 5.28
N MET A 102 6.19 9.54 4.77
CA MET A 102 5.07 8.67 4.43
C MET A 102 5.38 7.22 4.79
N LEU A 103 4.36 6.50 5.27
CA LEU A 103 4.39 5.05 5.43
C LEU A 103 4.11 4.41 4.08
N ILE A 104 5.04 3.61 3.60
CA ILE A 104 5.00 2.94 2.30
C ILE A 104 5.15 1.43 2.53
N ASP A 105 4.33 0.65 1.85
CA ASP A 105 4.45 -0.81 1.79
C ASP A 105 5.35 -1.17 0.60
N ILE A 106 6.51 -1.74 0.88
CA ILE A 106 7.56 -2.04 -0.11
C ILE A 106 7.73 -3.55 -0.19
N ASP A 107 7.96 -4.07 -1.39
CA ASP A 107 8.44 -5.45 -1.60
C ASP A 107 9.96 -5.52 -1.47
N LEU A 108 10.48 -6.37 -0.58
CA LEU A 108 11.93 -6.53 -0.34
C LEU A 108 12.52 -7.77 -1.03
N SER A 109 11.77 -8.41 -1.92
CA SER A 109 12.25 -9.57 -2.72
C SER A 109 13.41 -9.22 -3.64
#